data_AF-A0A7J0AIN3-F1
#
_entry.id   AF-A0A7J0AIN3-F1
#
_cell.length_a   1.000
_cell.length_b   1.000
_cell.length_c   1.000
_cell.angle_alpha   90.00
_cell.angle_beta   90.00
_cell.angle_gamma   90.00
#
_symmetry.space_group_name_H-M   'P 1'
#
loop_
_entity.id
_entity.type
_entity.pdbx_description
1 polymer ?
#
loop_
_entity_poly.entity_id
_entity_poly.type
_entity_poly.pdbx_seq_one_letter_code
_entity_poly.pdbx_strand_id
1 'polypeptide(L)'
;MKTNSRVLIYAIYAVAIAFIAIFMGCGNKSTNTITEDKIEVVVSPHIKPVFSVERISKEEYMLAESTSADYNIYPQRIDSIVHSEIINKVFQDARERITRVDSLRRCAIYEAMTDEELYCVNNLLYLPEWNMLGIRIPLDYHNDTLWWYDSNNGESIIGTLFSPTSINTNGIYVCQSLGDCDITLDLHFFEKQGNRIYELQAYKNNNFSGEHCLFVPEGENYKPIFWQEDNILYLRSYDIVKNEDIYLKISLK
;
A
#
# COMPACT_ATOMS: atom_id res chain seq x y z
N MET A 1 44.62 -26.00 -16.39
CA MET A 1 45.46 -24.93 -17.00
C MET A 1 44.58 -23.71 -17.22
N LYS A 2 45.02 -22.54 -16.72
CA LYS A 2 44.50 -21.19 -17.00
C LYS A 2 44.62 -20.91 -18.52
N THR A 3 43.81 -20.09 -19.19
CA THR A 3 43.60 -18.62 -19.05
C THR A 3 42.33 -18.21 -19.83
N ASN A 4 41.38 -17.46 -19.26
CA ASN A 4 41.26 -15.99 -19.29
C ASN A 4 41.22 -15.32 -20.68
N SER A 5 40.08 -14.71 -21.02
CA SER A 5 40.00 -13.32 -21.50
C SER A 5 38.61 -12.75 -21.21
N ARG A 6 38.55 -11.84 -20.24
CA ARG A 6 37.46 -10.89 -20.01
C ARG A 6 37.78 -9.60 -20.78
N VAL A 7 36.71 -8.83 -21.02
CA VAL A 7 36.63 -7.36 -21.15
C VAL A 7 36.41 -6.82 -22.57
N LEU A 8 35.47 -5.87 -22.63
CA LEU A 8 35.07 -4.92 -23.69
C LEU A 8 34.00 -5.48 -24.66
N ILE A 9 32.79 -4.93 -24.83
CA ILE A 9 32.32 -3.52 -24.79
C ILE A 9 30.82 -3.47 -24.43
N TYR A 10 30.47 -2.63 -23.46
CA TYR A 10 29.13 -2.08 -23.26
C TYR A 10 28.80 -1.13 -24.41
N ALA A 11 27.74 -1.38 -25.17
CA ALA A 11 26.95 -0.39 -25.91
C ALA A 11 25.85 -1.12 -26.69
N ILE A 12 24.74 -0.42 -26.95
CA ILE A 12 23.57 -0.86 -27.72
C ILE A 12 22.51 -1.57 -26.87
N TYR A 13 21.77 -0.80 -26.07
CA TYR A 13 20.29 -0.88 -25.96
C TYR A 13 19.80 0.38 -25.25
N ALA A 14 19.92 1.52 -25.93
CA ALA A 14 19.38 2.80 -25.48
C ALA A 14 19.04 3.68 -26.69
N VAL A 15 18.08 3.27 -27.52
CA VAL A 15 17.40 4.18 -28.47
C VAL A 15 15.99 3.63 -28.74
N ALA A 16 15.00 4.04 -27.95
CA ALA A 16 13.59 3.88 -28.29
C ALA A 16 12.71 4.90 -27.55
N ILE A 17 13.07 6.19 -27.59
CA ILE A 17 12.12 7.28 -27.33
C ILE A 17 12.46 8.42 -28.30
N ALA A 18 11.81 8.42 -29.45
CA ALA A 18 11.84 9.54 -30.37
C ALA A 18 10.59 9.51 -31.26
N PHE A 19 9.43 9.89 -30.71
CA PHE A 19 8.33 10.43 -31.52
C PHE A 19 7.41 11.26 -30.62
N ILE A 20 7.46 12.57 -30.82
CA ILE A 20 6.36 13.56 -30.84
C ILE A 20 6.99 14.93 -30.48
N ALA A 21 7.38 15.68 -31.50
CA ALA A 21 7.44 17.13 -31.45
C ALA A 21 7.02 17.66 -32.82
N ILE A 22 5.87 18.30 -32.82
CA ILE A 22 5.13 18.85 -33.96
C ILE A 22 5.83 20.12 -34.46
N PHE A 23 5.83 20.29 -35.79
CA PHE A 23 6.28 21.46 -36.55
C PHE A 23 5.59 22.77 -36.14
N MET A 24 6.37 23.86 -36.13
CA MET A 24 6.10 25.28 -36.49
C MET A 24 7.04 26.15 -35.62
N GLY A 25 7.83 27.12 -36.08
CA GLY A 25 8.04 27.76 -37.37
C GLY A 25 9.30 28.64 -37.29
N CYS A 26 9.71 29.16 -38.44
CA CYS A 26 11.00 29.74 -38.83
C CYS A 26 11.62 30.86 -37.96
N GLY A 27 12.96 30.78 -37.80
CA GLY A 27 13.92 31.80 -38.24
C GLY A 27 14.43 32.85 -37.24
N ASN A 28 15.65 32.68 -36.71
CA ASN A 28 16.86 33.42 -37.13
C ASN A 28 18.11 33.04 -36.30
N LYS A 29 19.28 33.13 -36.94
CA LYS A 29 20.62 32.83 -36.40
C LYS A 29 21.05 33.83 -35.32
N SER A 30 21.68 33.36 -34.24
CA SER A 30 22.65 34.15 -33.44
C SER A 30 23.40 33.28 -32.42
N THR A 31 24.69 33.07 -32.72
CA THR A 31 25.88 32.89 -31.85
C THR A 31 25.79 32.20 -30.48
N ASN A 32 26.60 31.13 -30.37
CA ASN A 32 27.02 30.44 -29.14
C ASN A 32 27.52 31.40 -28.05
N THR A 33 26.94 31.26 -26.87
CA THR A 33 27.65 31.42 -25.59
C THR A 33 27.10 30.35 -24.65
N ILE A 34 27.96 29.40 -24.26
CA ILE A 34 27.64 28.39 -23.26
C ILE A 34 27.79 29.07 -21.91
N THR A 35 26.67 29.41 -21.29
CA THR A 35 26.56 29.69 -19.86
C THR A 35 25.77 28.53 -19.25
N GLU A 36 26.28 28.01 -18.13
CA GLU A 36 25.66 26.94 -17.37
C GLU A 36 24.24 27.35 -16.93
N ASP A 37 23.24 26.90 -17.70
CA ASP A 37 21.85 27.04 -17.30
C ASP A 37 21.62 26.15 -16.08
N LYS A 38 21.46 26.80 -14.92
CA LYS A 38 20.69 26.24 -13.82
C LYS A 38 19.34 25.84 -14.40
N ILE A 39 19.08 24.54 -14.48
CA ILE A 39 17.75 24.03 -14.77
C ILE A 39 16.89 24.36 -13.53
N GLU A 40 16.33 25.56 -13.50
CA GLU A 40 15.13 25.82 -12.71
C GLU A 40 14.00 25.03 -13.35
N VAL A 41 13.65 23.91 -12.74
CA VAL A 41 12.41 23.21 -13.04
C VAL A 41 11.27 24.15 -12.65
N VAL A 42 10.77 24.93 -13.61
CA VAL A 42 9.54 25.70 -13.45
C VAL A 42 8.40 24.70 -13.43
N VAL A 43 8.05 24.24 -12.23
CA VAL A 43 6.81 23.50 -11.99
C VAL A 43 5.67 24.48 -12.27
N SER A 44 4.85 24.18 -13.28
CA SER A 44 3.62 24.94 -13.52
C SER A 44 2.79 24.97 -12.23
N PRO A 45 2.36 26.14 -11.74
CA PRO A 45 1.60 26.27 -10.48
C PRO A 45 0.23 25.58 -10.50
N HIS A 46 -0.13 24.95 -11.62
CA HIS A 46 -1.40 24.24 -11.83
C HIS A 46 -1.27 22.72 -11.95
N ILE A 47 -0.07 22.14 -11.83
CA ILE A 47 0.09 20.68 -11.73
C ILE A 47 0.26 20.33 -10.25
N LYS A 48 -0.87 20.01 -9.59
CA LYS A 48 -0.81 19.42 -8.25
C LYS A 48 -0.15 18.04 -8.37
N PRO A 49 0.84 17.71 -7.53
CA PRO A 49 1.38 16.35 -7.50
C PRO A 49 0.25 15.38 -7.13
N VAL A 50 0.07 14.35 -7.97
CA VAL A 50 -0.86 13.21 -7.78
C VAL A 50 -0.44 12.37 -6.56
N PHE A 51 0.85 12.41 -6.22
CA PHE A 51 1.39 11.78 -5.03
C PHE A 51 2.49 12.66 -4.42
N SER A 52 2.47 12.83 -3.09
CA SER A 52 3.54 13.54 -2.38
C SER A 52 3.74 12.98 -0.98
N VAL A 53 4.97 13.03 -0.49
CA VAL A 53 5.35 12.63 0.87
C VAL A 53 6.12 13.77 1.51
N GLU A 54 5.61 14.26 2.62
CA GLU A 54 6.16 15.40 3.37
C GLU A 54 6.47 14.96 4.80
N ARG A 55 7.66 15.32 5.30
CA ARG A 55 7.93 15.22 6.74
C ARG A 55 7.32 16.43 7.43
N ILE A 56 6.49 16.18 8.42
CA ILE A 56 5.77 17.22 9.18
C ILE A 56 6.21 17.21 10.65
N SER A 57 5.78 18.22 11.40
CA SER A 57 6.02 18.28 12.84
C SER A 57 5.05 17.36 13.60
N LYS A 58 5.41 17.01 14.85
CA LYS A 58 4.52 16.26 15.74
C LYS A 58 3.22 17.04 16.00
N GLU A 59 3.30 18.36 16.10
CA GLU A 59 2.14 19.22 16.35
C GLU A 59 1.13 19.18 15.20
N GLU A 60 1.60 19.27 13.95
CA GLU A 60 0.72 19.12 12.77
C GLU A 60 0.08 17.72 12.75
N TYR A 61 0.87 16.68 13.03
CA TYR A 61 0.39 15.31 13.09
C TYR A 61 -0.71 15.12 14.15
N MET A 62 -0.49 15.61 15.37
CA MET A 62 -1.45 15.50 16.47
C MET A 62 -2.73 16.31 16.21
N LEU A 63 -2.61 17.48 15.58
CA LEU A 63 -3.76 18.27 15.18
C LEU A 63 -4.61 17.51 14.14
N ALA A 64 -3.96 16.91 13.14
CA ALA A 64 -4.65 16.07 12.16
C ALA A 64 -5.27 14.83 12.81
N GLU A 65 -4.60 14.17 13.76
CA GLU A 65 -5.13 12.97 14.42
C GLU A 65 -6.44 13.28 15.17
N SER A 66 -6.49 14.42 15.87
CA SER A 66 -7.64 14.83 16.69
C SER A 66 -8.95 15.01 15.91
N THR A 67 -8.87 15.15 14.58
CA THR A 67 -10.03 15.32 13.69
C THR A 67 -10.18 14.16 12.68
N SER A 68 -9.38 13.09 12.81
CA SER A 68 -9.29 12.01 11.82
C SER A 68 -10.48 11.06 11.79
N ALA A 69 -11.30 11.02 12.85
CA ALA A 69 -12.28 9.96 13.08
C ALA A 69 -13.27 9.78 11.91
N ASP A 70 -13.66 10.89 11.27
CA ASP A 70 -14.69 10.89 10.22
C ASP A 70 -14.20 10.33 8.86
N TYR A 71 -12.90 10.13 8.70
CA TYR A 71 -12.29 9.73 7.41
C TYR A 71 -11.81 8.28 7.38
N ASN A 72 -11.84 7.59 8.51
CA ASN A 72 -11.27 6.26 8.67
C ASN A 72 -12.37 5.22 8.78
N ILE A 73 -12.20 4.11 8.08
CA ILE A 73 -13.05 2.92 8.24
C ILE A 73 -12.36 1.98 9.21
N TYR A 74 -13.11 1.57 10.23
CA TYR A 74 -12.66 0.60 11.21
C TYR A 74 -13.37 -0.73 11.02
N PRO A 75 -12.64 -1.85 10.94
CA PRO A 75 -13.26 -3.15 10.86
C PRO A 75 -14.21 -3.39 12.03
N GLN A 76 -15.39 -3.94 11.73
CA GLN A 76 -16.37 -4.26 12.75
C GLN A 76 -16.33 -5.73 13.12
N ARG A 77 -16.71 -6.04 14.37
CA ARG A 77 -16.94 -7.43 14.76
C ARG A 77 -18.06 -8.04 13.94
N ILE A 78 -17.88 -9.29 13.57
CA ILE A 78 -18.81 -10.06 12.73
C ILE A 78 -20.04 -10.55 13.53
N ASP A 79 -20.10 -10.21 14.82
CA ASP A 79 -21.23 -10.42 15.72
C ASP A 79 -22.58 -9.93 15.12
N SER A 80 -22.54 -9.05 14.11
CA SER A 80 -23.68 -8.42 13.43
C SER A 80 -24.03 -8.93 12.02
N ILE A 81 -23.23 -9.79 11.39
CA ILE A 81 -23.59 -10.36 10.08
C ILE A 81 -24.60 -11.48 10.32
N VAL A 82 -25.89 -11.15 10.24
CA VAL A 82 -27.04 -12.02 10.50
C VAL A 82 -27.09 -13.29 9.61
N HIS A 83 -26.18 -13.46 8.66
CA HIS A 83 -26.26 -14.47 7.61
C HIS A 83 -25.13 -15.49 7.72
N SER A 84 -25.33 -16.52 8.55
CA SER A 84 -24.49 -17.72 8.57
C SER A 84 -24.31 -18.33 7.17
N GLU A 85 -25.30 -18.20 6.30
CA GLU A 85 -25.23 -18.66 4.91
C GLU A 85 -24.12 -17.98 4.10
N ILE A 86 -23.96 -16.65 4.24
CA ILE A 86 -22.92 -15.90 3.52
C ILE A 86 -21.54 -16.31 4.02
N ILE A 87 -21.35 -16.38 5.35
CA ILE A 87 -20.09 -16.80 5.95
C ILE A 87 -19.73 -18.24 5.53
N ASN A 88 -20.70 -19.16 5.58
CA ASN A 88 -20.50 -20.54 5.16
C ASN A 88 -20.13 -20.63 3.67
N LYS A 89 -20.77 -19.82 2.81
CA LYS A 89 -20.43 -19.74 1.38
C LYS A 89 -19.00 -19.24 1.19
N VAL A 90 -18.58 -18.21 1.92
CA VAL A 90 -17.21 -17.67 1.87
C VAL A 90 -16.19 -18.72 2.31
N PHE A 91 -16.42 -19.42 3.42
CA PHE A 91 -15.52 -20.49 3.86
C PHE A 91 -15.47 -21.67 2.90
N GLN A 92 -16.60 -22.07 2.33
CA GLN A 92 -16.64 -23.14 1.33
C GLN A 92 -15.84 -22.76 0.08
N ASP A 93 -16.02 -21.55 -0.44
CA ASP A 93 -15.27 -21.06 -1.59
C ASP A 93 -13.76 -20.92 -1.28
N ALA A 94 -13.40 -20.45 -0.08
CA ALA A 94 -12.02 -20.39 0.36
C ALA A 94 -11.38 -21.79 0.43
N ARG A 95 -12.07 -22.80 0.98
CA ARG A 95 -11.61 -24.20 0.97
C ARG A 95 -11.34 -24.67 -0.46
N GLU A 96 -12.29 -24.45 -1.37
CA GLU A 96 -12.12 -24.85 -2.77
C GLU A 96 -10.95 -24.14 -3.45
N ARG A 97 -10.77 -22.84 -3.23
CA ARG A 97 -9.61 -22.09 -3.77
C ARG A 97 -8.29 -22.66 -3.28
N ILE A 98 -8.15 -22.92 -1.98
CA ILE A 98 -6.92 -23.46 -1.39
C ILE A 98 -6.57 -24.83 -2.01
N THR A 99 -7.56 -25.67 -2.35
CA THR A 99 -7.27 -26.94 -3.05
C THR A 99 -6.63 -26.75 -4.43
N ARG A 100 -6.85 -25.60 -5.07
CA ARG A 100 -6.35 -25.24 -6.40
C ARG A 100 -5.05 -24.43 -6.37
N VAL A 101 -4.65 -23.93 -5.20
CA VAL A 101 -3.35 -23.30 -5.00
C VAL A 101 -2.25 -24.37 -5.14
N ASP A 102 -1.07 -23.95 -5.61
CA ASP A 102 0.08 -24.85 -5.74
C ASP A 102 0.46 -25.49 -4.40
N SER A 103 1.12 -26.66 -4.47
CA SER A 103 1.41 -27.44 -3.27
C SER A 103 2.28 -26.72 -2.26
N LEU A 104 3.24 -25.89 -2.70
CA LEU A 104 4.15 -25.19 -1.79
C LEU A 104 3.40 -24.14 -0.98
N ARG A 105 2.59 -23.32 -1.66
CA ARG A 105 1.80 -22.29 -0.99
C ARG A 105 0.71 -22.87 -0.10
N ARG A 106 0.10 -23.99 -0.49
CA ARG A 106 -0.84 -24.71 0.39
C ARG A 106 -0.15 -25.25 1.65
N CYS A 107 1.08 -25.77 1.54
CA CYS A 107 1.84 -26.17 2.71
C CYS A 107 2.12 -24.97 3.63
N ALA A 108 2.56 -23.83 3.08
CA ALA A 108 2.83 -22.62 3.85
C ALA A 108 1.58 -22.13 4.64
N ILE A 109 0.40 -22.17 4.02
CA ILE A 109 -0.87 -21.84 4.70
C ILE A 109 -1.08 -22.74 5.93
N TYR A 110 -0.91 -24.05 5.76
CA TYR A 110 -1.17 -25.04 6.81
C TYR A 110 -0.05 -25.18 7.84
N GLU A 111 1.15 -24.67 7.54
CA GLU A 111 2.22 -24.50 8.53
C GLU A 111 1.96 -23.28 9.41
N ALA A 112 1.38 -22.22 8.85
CA ALA A 112 1.08 -20.98 9.58
C ALA A 112 -0.21 -21.05 10.40
N MET A 113 -1.20 -21.83 9.96
CA MET A 113 -2.54 -21.83 10.56
C MET A 113 -3.27 -23.16 10.38
N THR A 114 -4.00 -23.59 11.41
CA THR A 114 -4.87 -24.77 11.35
C THR A 114 -6.17 -24.51 10.57
N ASP A 115 -6.83 -25.58 10.14
CA ASP A 115 -8.16 -25.49 9.51
C ASP A 115 -9.19 -24.78 10.42
N GLU A 116 -9.16 -25.03 11.73
CA GLU A 116 -10.08 -24.42 12.70
C GLU A 116 -9.86 -22.91 12.83
N GLU A 117 -8.60 -22.47 12.84
CA GLU A 117 -8.24 -21.05 12.90
C GLU A 117 -8.57 -20.34 11.58
N LEU A 118 -8.29 -20.99 10.45
CA LEU A 118 -8.49 -20.42 9.11
C LEU A 118 -9.97 -20.18 8.79
N TYR A 119 -10.83 -21.13 9.14
CA TYR A 119 -12.27 -21.09 8.88
C TYR A 119 -13.07 -20.68 10.13
N CYS A 120 -12.52 -19.73 10.89
CA CYS A 120 -13.17 -19.12 12.06
C CYS A 120 -13.64 -17.69 11.74
N VAL A 121 -14.75 -17.28 12.36
CA VAL A 121 -15.25 -15.90 12.27
C VAL A 121 -14.25 -14.86 12.78
N ASN A 122 -13.33 -15.26 13.66
CA ASN A 122 -12.25 -14.39 14.15
C ASN A 122 -11.17 -14.11 13.10
N ASN A 123 -11.06 -14.94 12.07
CA ASN A 123 -10.13 -14.76 10.96
C ASN A 123 -10.72 -13.91 9.81
N LEU A 124 -11.95 -13.44 9.98
CA LEU A 124 -12.65 -12.62 9.02
C LEU A 124 -12.55 -11.13 9.39
N LEU A 125 -12.48 -10.28 8.38
CA LEU A 125 -12.44 -8.83 8.46
C LEU A 125 -13.70 -8.25 7.81
N TYR A 126 -14.56 -7.59 8.57
CA TYR A 126 -15.78 -6.98 8.03
C TYR A 126 -15.66 -5.46 7.92
N LEU A 127 -15.92 -4.96 6.71
CA LEU A 127 -15.94 -3.54 6.36
C LEU A 127 -17.36 -3.15 5.91
N PRO A 128 -18.24 -2.74 6.84
CA PRO A 128 -19.64 -2.48 6.53
C PRO A 128 -19.83 -1.36 5.51
N GLU A 129 -19.03 -0.30 5.60
CA GLU A 129 -19.09 0.86 4.72
C GLU A 129 -18.85 0.47 3.25
N TRP A 130 -18.15 -0.64 3.01
CA TRP A 130 -17.86 -1.16 1.67
C TRP A 130 -18.68 -2.40 1.31
N ASN A 131 -19.52 -2.89 2.23
CA ASN A 131 -20.17 -4.20 2.12
C ASN A 131 -19.17 -5.31 1.78
N MET A 132 -18.07 -5.38 2.52
CA MET A 132 -16.99 -6.33 2.24
C MET A 132 -16.68 -7.22 3.44
N LEU A 133 -16.45 -8.50 3.13
CA LEU A 133 -15.94 -9.50 4.05
C LEU A 133 -14.62 -10.03 3.51
N GLY A 134 -13.54 -9.89 4.27
CA GLY A 134 -12.22 -10.42 3.94
C GLY A 134 -11.91 -11.64 4.78
N ILE A 135 -11.31 -12.69 4.20
CA ILE A 135 -10.68 -13.77 4.95
C ILE A 135 -9.16 -13.63 4.83
N ARG A 136 -8.46 -13.67 5.96
CA ARG A 136 -6.99 -13.63 5.98
C ARG A 136 -6.45 -15.00 5.60
N ILE A 137 -5.62 -15.02 4.58
CA ILE A 137 -4.92 -16.21 4.12
C ILE A 137 -3.42 -15.96 4.31
N PRO A 138 -2.73 -16.75 5.14
CA PRO A 138 -1.30 -16.63 5.29
C PRO A 138 -0.58 -16.81 3.94
N LEU A 139 0.37 -15.93 3.66
CA LEU A 139 1.35 -16.11 2.59
C LEU A 139 2.59 -16.81 3.14
N ASP A 140 3.00 -16.39 4.34
CA ASP A 140 4.09 -16.92 5.15
C ASP A 140 3.82 -16.63 6.65
N TYR A 141 4.84 -16.75 7.50
CA TYR A 141 4.72 -16.49 8.95
C TYR A 141 4.47 -15.02 9.33
N HIS A 142 4.78 -14.09 8.44
CA HIS A 142 4.76 -12.65 8.70
C HIS A 142 3.70 -11.92 7.86
N ASN A 143 3.36 -12.44 6.69
CA ASN A 143 2.47 -11.80 5.73
C ASN A 143 1.19 -12.59 5.50
N ASP A 144 0.10 -11.86 5.31
CA ASP A 144 -1.19 -12.37 4.86
C ASP A 144 -1.69 -11.62 3.62
N THR A 145 -2.51 -12.33 2.83
CA THR A 145 -3.34 -11.74 1.79
C THR A 145 -4.78 -11.79 2.25
N LEU A 146 -5.57 -10.78 1.87
CA LEU A 146 -7.01 -10.83 2.06
C LEU A 146 -7.70 -11.29 0.78
N TRP A 147 -8.48 -12.35 0.92
CA TRP A 147 -9.47 -12.70 -0.10
C TRP A 147 -10.78 -12.03 0.25
N TRP A 148 -11.19 -11.12 -0.62
CA TRP A 148 -12.36 -10.29 -0.42
C TRP A 148 -13.61 -10.90 -1.03
N TYR A 149 -14.74 -10.64 -0.38
CA TYR A 149 -16.07 -11.07 -0.79
C TYR A 149 -17.05 -9.93 -0.56
N ASP A 150 -18.07 -9.85 -1.41
CA ASP A 150 -19.22 -8.99 -1.18
C ASP A 150 -20.03 -9.55 0.00
N SER A 151 -20.23 -8.75 1.04
CA SER A 151 -20.88 -9.19 2.28
C SER A 151 -22.39 -9.40 2.14
N ASN A 152 -23.00 -9.00 1.02
CA ASN A 152 -24.44 -9.18 0.77
C ASN A 152 -24.76 -10.53 0.11
N ASN A 153 -23.84 -11.08 -0.68
CA ASN A 153 -24.09 -12.28 -1.48
C ASN A 153 -22.99 -13.36 -1.39
N GLY A 154 -21.85 -13.06 -0.75
CA GLY A 154 -20.71 -13.97 -0.62
C GLY A 154 -19.97 -14.26 -1.93
N GLU A 155 -20.16 -13.44 -2.97
CA GLU A 155 -19.39 -13.54 -4.20
C GLU A 155 -18.00 -12.95 -4.00
N SER A 156 -16.99 -13.61 -4.57
CA SER A 156 -15.64 -13.13 -4.42
C SER A 156 -15.34 -11.89 -5.23
N ILE A 157 -14.56 -11.02 -4.62
CA ILE A 157 -13.92 -9.85 -5.20
C ILE A 157 -12.46 -10.23 -5.47
N ILE A 158 -11.81 -9.57 -6.43
CA ILE A 158 -10.37 -9.79 -6.67
C ILE A 158 -9.59 -9.45 -5.41
N GLY A 159 -8.81 -10.41 -4.91
CA GLY A 159 -8.00 -10.29 -3.69
C GLY A 159 -6.82 -9.34 -3.84
N THR A 160 -6.23 -8.99 -2.71
CA THR A 160 -5.18 -7.98 -2.61
C THR A 160 -3.92 -8.63 -2.10
N LEU A 161 -2.74 -8.21 -2.54
CA LEU A 161 -1.51 -8.89 -2.14
C LEU A 161 -1.23 -8.78 -0.64
N PHE A 162 -1.76 -7.75 0.02
CA PHE A 162 -1.53 -7.45 1.43
C PHE A 162 -2.83 -7.12 2.17
N SER A 163 -2.82 -7.33 3.48
CA SER A 163 -3.87 -6.92 4.41
C SER A 163 -3.80 -5.41 4.72
N PRO A 164 -4.91 -4.66 4.73
CA PRO A 164 -4.93 -3.24 5.04
C PRO A 164 -4.39 -2.92 6.43
N THR A 165 -3.48 -1.95 6.47
CA THR A 165 -3.04 -1.30 7.70
C THR A 165 -4.01 -0.18 8.09
N SER A 166 -4.51 0.58 7.11
CA SER A 166 -5.50 1.63 7.33
C SER A 166 -6.38 1.84 6.09
N ILE A 167 -7.64 2.20 6.31
CA ILE A 167 -8.68 2.30 5.26
C ILE A 167 -9.41 3.62 5.42
N ASN A 168 -9.68 4.31 4.31
CA ASN A 168 -10.44 5.55 4.31
C ASN A 168 -11.85 5.39 3.75
N THR A 169 -12.71 6.36 4.04
CA THR A 169 -14.11 6.40 3.59
C THR A 169 -14.27 6.52 2.08
N ASN A 170 -13.24 6.96 1.35
CA ASN A 170 -13.28 7.18 -0.10
C ASN A 170 -12.99 5.92 -0.93
N GLY A 171 -12.73 4.76 -0.32
CA GLY A 171 -12.45 3.54 -1.09
C GLY A 171 -10.97 3.19 -1.19
N ILE A 172 -10.09 3.93 -0.51
CA ILE A 172 -8.63 3.73 -0.54
C ILE A 172 -8.18 3.05 0.74
N TYR A 173 -7.32 2.05 0.60
CA TYR A 173 -6.59 1.51 1.75
C TYR A 173 -5.09 1.45 1.47
N VAL A 174 -4.33 1.50 2.55
CA VAL A 174 -2.87 1.37 2.55
C VAL A 174 -2.48 0.09 3.28
N CYS A 175 -1.49 -0.60 2.74
CA CYS A 175 -0.84 -1.76 3.33
C CYS A 175 0.63 -1.45 3.58
N GLN A 176 1.09 -1.63 4.80
CA GLN A 176 2.51 -1.77 5.10
C GLN A 176 2.91 -3.23 4.87
N SER A 177 3.92 -3.45 4.02
CA SER A 177 4.51 -4.77 3.85
C SER A 177 5.09 -5.26 5.18
N LEU A 178 4.78 -6.49 5.57
CA LEU A 178 5.27 -7.08 6.81
C LEU A 178 6.53 -7.89 6.52
N GLY A 179 7.33 -8.07 7.56
CA GLY A 179 8.56 -8.84 7.53
C GLY A 179 8.88 -9.37 8.91
N ASP A 180 10.05 -9.98 9.01
CA ASP A 180 10.69 -10.22 10.29
C ASP A 180 11.19 -8.89 10.90
N CYS A 181 12.03 -8.97 11.93
CA CYS A 181 12.58 -7.79 12.60
C CYS A 181 13.19 -6.79 11.60
N ASP A 182 13.13 -5.50 11.94
CA ASP A 182 13.72 -4.40 11.14
C ASP A 182 12.92 -4.09 9.85
N ILE A 183 11.60 -4.16 9.93
CA ILE A 183 10.71 -3.83 8.80
C ILE A 183 10.96 -2.39 8.35
N THR A 184 11.28 -2.20 7.07
CA THR A 184 11.38 -0.87 6.44
C THR A 184 10.00 -0.36 6.04
N LEU A 185 9.81 0.96 6.03
CA LEU A 185 8.57 1.57 5.57
C LEU A 185 8.37 1.26 4.08
N ASP A 186 7.32 0.51 3.77
CA ASP A 186 7.02 -0.02 2.44
C ASP A 186 5.50 -0.10 2.29
N LEU A 187 4.93 1.00 1.80
CA LEU A 187 3.50 1.25 1.74
C LEU A 187 2.98 1.00 0.32
N HIS A 188 1.91 0.22 0.22
CA HIS A 188 1.17 -0.04 -1.00
C HIS A 188 -0.25 0.50 -0.87
N PHE A 189 -0.66 1.36 -1.80
CA PHE A 189 -1.96 2.01 -1.81
C PHE A 189 -2.85 1.37 -2.85
N PHE A 190 -4.10 1.10 -2.47
CA PHE A 190 -5.05 0.43 -3.32
C PHE A 190 -6.41 1.12 -3.30
N GLU A 191 -7.13 1.04 -4.40
CA GLU A 191 -8.49 1.56 -4.53
C GLU A 191 -9.44 0.48 -5.02
N LYS A 192 -10.63 0.47 -4.42
CA LYS A 192 -11.76 -0.34 -4.88
C LYS A 192 -12.52 0.39 -5.98
N GLN A 193 -12.60 -0.21 -7.16
CA GLN A 193 -13.50 0.24 -8.23
C GLN A 193 -14.42 -0.90 -8.65
N GLY A 194 -15.72 -0.79 -8.34
CA GLY A 194 -16.68 -1.87 -8.53
C GLY A 194 -16.29 -3.12 -7.73
N ASN A 195 -16.18 -4.27 -8.41
CA ASN A 195 -15.82 -5.57 -7.82
C ASN A 195 -14.32 -5.90 -7.98
N ARG A 196 -13.49 -4.87 -8.12
CA ARG A 196 -12.04 -5.04 -8.30
C ARG A 196 -11.29 -4.07 -7.41
N ILE A 197 -10.09 -4.47 -7.04
CA ILE A 197 -9.16 -3.68 -6.24
C ILE A 197 -7.86 -3.59 -7.02
N TYR A 198 -7.33 -2.38 -7.13
CA TYR A 198 -6.14 -2.10 -7.93
C TYR A 198 -5.14 -1.33 -7.08
N GLU A 199 -3.86 -1.62 -7.28
CA GLU A 199 -2.78 -0.83 -6.70
C GLU A 199 -2.67 0.50 -7.46
N LEU A 200 -2.73 1.61 -6.73
CA LEU A 200 -2.62 2.97 -7.25
C LEU A 200 -1.17 3.46 -7.24
N GLN A 201 -0.47 3.20 -6.13
CA GLN A 201 0.84 3.78 -5.85
C GLN A 201 1.54 2.95 -4.78
N ALA A 202 2.87 2.96 -4.79
CA ALA A 202 3.69 2.45 -3.69
C ALA A 202 4.72 3.50 -3.24
N TYR A 203 5.11 3.43 -1.96
CA TYR A 203 6.16 4.26 -1.38
C TYR A 203 7.02 3.45 -0.43
N LYS A 204 8.32 3.40 -0.73
CA LYS A 204 9.32 2.69 0.07
C LYS A 204 10.42 3.63 0.52
N ASN A 205 10.81 3.51 1.79
CA ASN A 205 11.98 4.19 2.32
C ASN A 205 12.75 3.29 3.30
N ASN A 206 13.96 2.89 2.91
CA ASN A 206 14.78 1.96 3.68
C ASN A 206 15.38 2.57 4.96
N ASN A 207 15.36 3.90 5.10
CA ASN A 207 15.85 4.57 6.32
C ASN A 207 14.76 4.70 7.38
N PHE A 208 13.50 4.47 7.00
CA PHE A 208 12.34 4.66 7.85
C PHE A 208 11.81 3.31 8.29
N SER A 209 11.47 3.17 9.56
CA SER A 209 10.88 1.95 10.10
C SER A 209 9.41 1.80 9.69
N GLY A 210 9.05 0.65 9.15
CA GLY A 210 7.67 0.23 8.87
C GLY A 210 6.95 -0.31 10.10
N GLU A 211 7.66 -0.63 11.17
CA GLU A 211 7.07 -1.12 12.42
C GLU A 211 6.27 -0.03 13.15
N HIS A 212 6.79 1.20 13.15
CA HIS A 212 6.26 2.32 13.94
C HIS A 212 4.88 2.82 13.48
N CYS A 213 4.44 2.46 12.27
CA CYS A 213 3.08 2.77 11.80
C CYS A 213 2.06 1.68 12.15
N LEU A 214 2.50 0.53 12.67
CA LEU A 214 1.64 -0.61 13.01
C LEU A 214 1.17 -0.60 14.47
N PHE A 215 1.94 0.02 15.37
CA PHE A 215 1.64 0.05 16.80
C PHE A 215 1.84 1.42 17.41
N VAL A 216 1.10 1.64 18.50
CA VAL A 216 1.25 2.82 19.36
C VAL A 216 2.08 2.38 20.57
N PRO A 217 3.15 3.11 20.94
CA PRO A 217 3.88 2.85 22.16
C PRO A 217 3.00 2.94 23.40
N GLU A 218 3.34 2.15 24.40
CA GLU A 218 2.64 2.15 25.68
C GLU A 218 2.62 3.57 26.29
N GLY A 219 1.42 4.05 26.64
CA GLY A 219 1.21 5.38 27.21
C GLY A 219 0.93 6.50 26.21
N GLU A 220 0.97 6.23 24.90
CA GLU A 220 0.49 7.15 23.87
C GLU A 220 -0.94 6.80 23.44
N ASN A 221 -1.77 7.82 23.16
CA ASN A 221 -3.20 7.66 22.87
C ASN A 221 -3.60 8.12 21.45
N TYR A 222 -2.63 8.31 20.56
CA TYR A 222 -2.88 8.75 19.18
C TYR A 222 -2.67 7.61 18.21
N LYS A 223 -3.39 7.62 17.08
CA LYS A 223 -3.26 6.59 16.04
C LYS A 223 -1.89 6.67 15.37
N PRO A 224 -1.20 5.55 15.08
CA PRO A 224 0.12 5.56 14.44
C PRO A 224 0.02 5.74 12.91
N ILE A 225 -1.17 5.54 12.36
CA ILE A 225 -1.51 5.73 10.96
C ILE A 225 -3.01 6.03 10.85
N PHE A 226 -3.38 7.06 10.09
CA PHE A 226 -4.77 7.45 9.90
C PHE A 226 -4.96 8.34 8.67
N TRP A 227 -6.18 8.34 8.16
CA TRP A 227 -6.60 9.17 7.04
C TRP A 227 -7.24 10.47 7.52
N GLN A 228 -7.24 11.44 6.60
CA GLN A 228 -7.86 12.75 6.68
C GLN A 228 -8.59 13.06 5.37
N GLU A 229 -9.22 14.23 5.30
CA GLU A 229 -9.84 14.76 4.08
C GLU A 229 -8.87 14.73 2.89
N ASP A 230 -9.41 14.73 1.67
CA ASP A 230 -8.64 14.77 0.41
C ASP A 230 -7.64 13.62 0.23
N ASN A 231 -7.95 12.43 0.75
CA ASN A 231 -7.10 11.23 0.68
C ASN A 231 -5.68 11.49 1.21
N ILE A 232 -5.58 12.27 2.29
CA ILE A 232 -4.31 12.50 2.98
C ILE A 232 -4.13 11.44 4.05
N LEU A 233 -3.06 10.66 3.95
CA LEU A 233 -2.62 9.71 4.96
C LEU A 233 -1.56 10.37 5.84
N TYR A 234 -1.75 10.26 7.15
CA TYR A 234 -0.75 10.60 8.15
C TYR A 234 -0.24 9.31 8.77
N LEU A 235 1.08 9.21 8.96
CA LEU A 235 1.66 8.11 9.72
C LEU A 235 2.90 8.53 10.49
N ARG A 236 3.12 7.85 11.61
CA ARG A 236 4.37 7.87 12.36
C ARG A 236 5.32 6.83 11.81
N SER A 237 6.60 7.18 11.76
CA SER A 237 7.70 6.25 11.50
C SER A 237 8.89 6.62 12.38
N TYR A 238 10.02 5.94 12.19
CA TYR A 238 11.28 6.21 12.88
C TYR A 238 12.41 6.30 11.86
N ASP A 239 13.16 7.40 11.86
CA ASP A 239 14.34 7.57 11.02
C ASP A 239 15.52 6.87 11.70
N ILE A 240 15.89 5.70 11.19
CA ILE A 240 16.93 4.83 11.74
C ILE A 240 18.30 5.51 11.68
N VAL A 241 18.52 6.35 10.66
CA VAL A 241 19.81 7.04 10.45
C VAL A 241 19.96 8.20 11.44
N LYS A 242 18.88 8.95 11.66
CA LYS A 242 18.87 10.10 12.58
C LYS A 242 18.51 9.75 14.02
N ASN A 243 18.06 8.51 14.25
CA ASN A 243 17.67 8.00 15.55
C ASN A 243 16.57 8.87 16.21
N GLU A 244 15.51 9.17 15.46
CA GLU A 244 14.40 10.01 15.90
C GLU A 244 13.05 9.56 15.32
N ASP A 245 11.97 9.83 16.06
CA ASP A 245 10.61 9.72 15.53
C ASP A 245 10.39 10.74 14.40
N ILE A 246 9.68 10.29 13.37
CA ILE A 246 9.25 11.13 12.27
C ILE A 246 7.76 10.98 12.01
N TYR A 247 7.18 12.02 11.43
CA TYR A 247 5.77 12.06 11.08
C TYR A 247 5.68 12.42 9.60
N LEU A 248 4.94 11.62 8.85
CA LEU A 248 4.78 11.78 7.42
C LEU A 248 3.34 12.14 7.11
N LYS A 249 3.20 13.04 6.14
CA LYS A 249 1.95 13.39 5.46
C LYS A 249 2.08 12.95 4.01
N ILE A 250 1.18 12.09 3.58
CA ILE A 250 1.16 11.51 2.24
C ILE A 250 -0.13 11.93 1.57
N SER A 251 -0.05 12.65 0.46
CA SER A 251 -1.24 13.06 -0.31
C SER A 251 -1.40 12.19 -1.55
N LEU A 252 -2.62 11.69 -1.79
CA LEU A 252 -3.03 10.95 -2.99
C LEU A 252 -4.12 11.75 -3.72
N LYS A 253 -3.79 12.48 -4.79
CA LYS A 253 -4.69 13.41 -5.50
C LYS A 253 -5.08 12.91 -6.88
#